data_AF-A0A7Z9M0J1-F1
#
_entry.id   AF-A0A7Z9M0J1-F1
#
_cell.length_a   1.000
_cell.length_b   1.000
_cell.length_c   1.000
_cell.angle_alpha   90.00
_cell.angle_beta   90.00
_cell.angle_gamma   90.00
#
_symmetry.space_group_name_H-M   'P 1'
#
loop_
_entity.id
_entity.type
_entity.pdbx_description
1 polymer ?
#
loop_
_entity_poly.entity_id
_entity_poly.type
_entity_poly.pdbx_seq_one_letter_code
_entity_poly.pdbx_strand_id
1 'polypeptide(L)'
;MTTVFLGGALVAAAVTLFILQPILSGLHASLDRVEDELTDTEARKRIALLALRDVEYDFLAGKLDEPDYLSLKADLTAEALAALEADETASDTHFLDDDVEAEITKIRAALRLGLMCGSCGFGNDDGSHFCSACGQELKIGVVG
;
A
#
# COMPACT_ATOMS: atom_id res chain seq x y z
N MET A 1 -4.37 -53.39 -8.06
CA MET A 1 -5.49 -52.68 -7.42
C MET A 1 -5.00 -51.84 -6.25
N THR A 2 -4.34 -52.44 -5.25
CA THR A 2 -3.77 -51.76 -4.08
C THR A 2 -2.78 -50.63 -4.43
N THR A 3 -1.93 -50.82 -5.44
CA THR A 3 -0.95 -49.82 -5.90
C THR A 3 -1.58 -48.56 -6.49
N VAL A 4 -2.72 -48.70 -7.18
CA VAL A 4 -3.47 -47.57 -7.75
C VAL A 4 -4.14 -46.75 -6.65
N PHE A 5 -4.71 -47.43 -5.65
CA PHE A 5 -5.28 -46.76 -4.48
C PHE A 5 -4.21 -46.07 -3.63
N LEU A 6 -3.04 -46.69 -3.46
CA LEU A 6 -1.91 -46.10 -2.74
C LEU A 6 -1.37 -44.86 -3.44
N GLY A 7 -1.23 -44.91 -4.77
CA GLY A 7 -0.85 -43.76 -5.58
C GLY A 7 -1.87 -42.62 -5.48
N GLY A 8 -3.16 -42.93 -5.59
CA GLY A 8 -4.22 -41.93 -5.45
C GLY A 8 -4.23 -41.28 -4.06
N ALA A 9 -4.05 -42.06 -3.00
CA ALA A 9 -3.98 -41.54 -1.63
C ALA A 9 -2.77 -40.62 -1.41
N LEU A 10 -1.61 -40.95 -2.00
CA LEU A 10 -0.40 -40.13 -1.91
C LEU A 10 -0.57 -38.78 -2.60
N VAL A 11 -1.17 -38.78 -3.81
CA VAL A 11 -1.45 -37.54 -4.55
C VAL A 11 -2.46 -36.68 -3.80
N ALA A 12 -3.53 -37.29 -3.27
CA ALA A 12 -4.52 -36.58 -2.47
C ALA A 12 -3.86 -35.92 -1.24
N ALA A 13 -3.03 -36.66 -0.50
CA ALA A 13 -2.32 -36.15 0.66
C ALA A 13 -1.36 -35.01 0.30
N ALA A 14 -0.62 -35.13 -0.81
CA ALA A 14 0.29 -34.08 -1.28
C ALA A 14 -0.46 -32.79 -1.64
N VAL A 15 -1.60 -32.90 -2.33
CA VAL A 15 -2.45 -31.75 -2.68
C VAL A 15 -3.04 -31.11 -1.42
N THR A 16 -3.53 -31.92 -0.48
CA THR A 16 -4.04 -31.40 0.80
C THR A 16 -2.96 -30.65 1.56
N LEU A 17 -1.75 -31.22 1.69
CA LEU A 17 -0.62 -30.56 2.35
C LEU A 17 -0.20 -29.28 1.63
N PHE A 18 -0.18 -29.25 0.30
CA PHE A 18 0.14 -28.06 -0.48
C PHE A 18 -0.85 -26.91 -0.22
N ILE A 19 -2.15 -27.22 -0.11
CA ILE A 19 -3.20 -26.23 0.21
C ILE A 19 -3.13 -25.80 1.68
N LEU A 20 -2.78 -26.72 2.59
CA LEU A 20 -2.71 -26.44 4.03
C LEU A 20 -1.43 -25.71 4.43
N GLN A 21 -0.33 -25.88 3.67
CA GLN A 21 0.97 -25.26 3.92
C GLN A 21 0.91 -23.74 4.04
N PRO A 22 0.26 -22.95 3.16
CA PRO A 22 0.18 -21.49 3.33
C PRO A 22 -0.58 -21.08 4.59
N ILE A 23 -1.61 -21.83 4.99
CA ILE A 23 -2.42 -21.58 6.19
C ILE A 23 -1.60 -21.83 7.46
N LEU A 24 -0.82 -22.93 7.49
CA LEU A 24 0.02 -23.28 8.64
C LEU A 24 1.32 -22.47 8.71
N SER A 25 1.87 -22.06 7.57
CA SER A 25 3.14 -21.33 7.51
C SER A 25 2.97 -19.84 7.81
N GLY A 26 1.75 -19.39 8.10
CA GLY A 26 1.47 -17.98 8.36
C GLY A 26 1.88 -17.09 7.20
N LEU A 27 1.90 -17.63 5.96
CA LEU A 27 2.11 -16.84 4.74
C LEU A 27 0.81 -16.09 4.44
N HIS A 28 0.30 -15.38 5.44
CA HIS A 28 -0.69 -14.36 5.24
C HIS A 28 0.01 -13.31 4.39
N ALA A 29 -0.45 -13.14 3.14
CA ALA A 29 -0.35 -11.84 2.50
C ALA A 29 -0.74 -10.84 3.59
N SER A 30 0.16 -9.93 3.94
CA SER A 30 -0.04 -8.94 4.98
C SER A 30 -1.49 -8.46 4.91
N LEU A 31 -2.33 -9.01 5.79
CA LEU A 31 -3.61 -8.44 6.12
C LEU A 31 -3.32 -7.41 7.21
N ASP A 32 -2.26 -6.63 7.04
CA ASP A 32 -2.32 -5.20 7.31
C ASP A 32 -3.31 -4.61 6.29
N ARG A 33 -4.55 -5.09 6.36
CA ARG A 33 -5.68 -4.20 6.24
C ARG A 33 -5.46 -3.30 7.42
N VAL A 34 -4.69 -2.22 7.19
CA VAL A 34 -4.63 -1.04 8.05
C VAL A 34 -6.04 -0.95 8.56
N GLU A 35 -6.20 -1.29 9.83
CA GLU A 35 -7.48 -1.15 10.47
C GLU A 35 -7.76 0.32 10.24
N ASP A 36 -8.73 0.60 9.37
CA ASP A 36 -9.13 1.93 8.97
C ASP A 36 -9.83 2.51 10.20
N GLU A 37 -9.06 2.66 11.29
CA GLU A 37 -9.24 3.60 12.36
C GLU A 37 -9.24 4.90 11.61
N LEU A 38 -10.44 5.25 11.11
CA LEU A 38 -10.71 6.38 10.24
C LEU A 38 -9.78 7.46 10.71
N THR A 39 -8.75 7.70 9.92
CA THR A 39 -7.76 8.68 10.30
C THR A 39 -8.54 9.95 10.60
N ASP A 40 -8.16 10.72 11.63
CA ASP A 40 -8.91 11.93 12.01
C ASP A 40 -9.16 12.84 10.77
N THR A 41 -8.34 12.70 9.73
CA THR A 41 -8.47 13.27 8.39
C THR A 41 -9.66 12.72 7.58
N GLU A 42 -9.83 11.40 7.46
CA GLU A 42 -10.97 10.78 6.77
C GLU A 42 -12.32 11.04 7.43
N ALA A 43 -12.34 11.11 8.76
CA ALA A 43 -13.53 11.52 9.50
C ALA A 43 -13.93 12.97 9.16
N ARG A 44 -12.97 13.91 9.15
CA ARG A 44 -13.20 15.32 8.80
C ARG A 44 -13.65 15.49 7.35
N LYS A 45 -13.02 14.77 6.41
CA LYS A 45 -13.42 14.76 5.00
C LYS A 45 -14.86 14.30 4.80
N ARG A 46 -15.30 13.24 5.50
CA ARG A 46 -16.69 12.77 5.42
C ARG A 46 -17.67 13.81 5.95
N ILE A 47 -17.35 14.49 7.05
CA ILE A 47 -18.21 15.53 7.63
C ILE A 47 -18.41 16.69 6.64
N ALA A 48 -17.32 17.20 6.04
CA ALA A 48 -17.39 18.31 5.09
C ALA A 48 -18.22 17.95 3.83
N LEU A 49 -18.04 16.73 3.30
CA LEU A 49 -18.81 16.24 2.15
C LEU A 49 -20.28 16.02 2.47
N LEU A 50 -20.60 15.58 3.68
CA LEU A 50 -21.99 15.43 4.14
C LEU A 50 -22.69 16.78 4.24
N ALA A 51 -22.02 17.82 4.76
CA ALA A 51 -22.58 19.16 4.86
C ALA A 51 -22.94 19.75 3.48
N LEU A 52 -22.07 19.59 2.48
CA LEU A 52 -22.34 20.02 1.10
C LEU A 52 -23.56 19.31 0.51
N ARG A 53 -23.64 18.00 0.73
CA ARG A 53 -24.75 17.18 0.23
C ARG A 53 -26.08 17.60 0.88
N ASP A 54 -26.08 17.90 2.17
CA ASP A 54 -27.31 18.29 2.88
C ASP A 54 -27.83 19.66 2.41
N VAL A 55 -26.94 20.63 2.13
CA VAL A 55 -27.33 21.93 1.54
C VAL A 55 -27.93 21.77 0.15
N GLU A 56 -27.38 20.87 -0.67
CA GLU A 56 -27.93 20.57 -1.99
C GLU A 56 -29.32 19.93 -1.90
N TYR A 57 -29.54 19.04 -0.93
CA TYR A 57 -30.86 18.49 -0.65
C TYR A 57 -31.86 19.55 -0.18
N ASP A 58 -31.44 20.49 0.66
CA ASP A 58 -32.32 21.56 1.14
C ASP A 58 -32.75 22.51 0.01
N PHE A 59 -31.86 22.81 -0.94
CA PHE A 59 -32.21 23.52 -2.17
C PHE A 59 -33.19 22.73 -3.05
N LEU A 60 -32.92 21.45 -3.31
CA LEU A 60 -33.81 20.58 -4.10
C LEU A 60 -35.17 20.38 -3.43
N ALA A 61 -35.23 20.41 -2.10
CA ALA A 61 -36.47 20.35 -1.33
C ALA A 61 -37.24 21.69 -1.31
N GLY A 62 -36.68 22.76 -1.88
CA GLY A 62 -37.27 24.09 -1.92
C GLY A 62 -37.23 24.83 -0.58
N LYS A 63 -36.37 24.42 0.35
CA LYS A 63 -36.16 25.13 1.63
C LYS A 63 -35.26 26.34 1.50
N LEU A 64 -34.38 26.33 0.50
CA LEU A 64 -33.45 27.40 0.16
C LEU A 64 -33.78 27.94 -1.22
N ASP A 65 -33.70 29.26 -1.37
CA ASP A 65 -33.69 29.91 -2.67
C ASP A 65 -32.28 29.88 -3.30
N GLU A 66 -32.24 30.10 -4.60
CA GLU A 66 -31.01 29.97 -5.40
C GLU A 66 -29.84 30.85 -4.93
N PRO A 67 -30.01 32.15 -4.60
CA PRO A 67 -28.89 32.96 -4.14
C PRO A 67 -28.34 32.51 -2.78
N ASP A 68 -29.22 32.09 -1.86
CA ASP A 68 -28.82 31.56 -0.55
C ASP A 68 -28.09 30.22 -0.69
N TYR A 69 -28.57 29.32 -1.55
CA TYR A 69 -27.89 28.06 -1.89
C TYR A 69 -26.49 28.32 -2.45
N LEU A 70 -26.34 29.24 -3.40
CA LEU A 70 -25.05 29.55 -4.00
C LEU A 70 -24.05 30.13 -2.98
N SER A 71 -24.52 30.98 -2.07
CA SER A 71 -23.69 31.51 -0.98
C SER A 71 -23.23 30.39 -0.04
N LEU A 72 -24.16 29.58 0.48
CA LEU A 72 -23.82 28.48 1.40
C LEU A 72 -22.89 27.45 0.74
N LYS A 73 -23.13 27.12 -0.53
CA LYS A 73 -22.29 26.21 -1.30
C LYS A 73 -20.86 26.75 -1.41
N ALA A 74 -20.69 28.03 -1.75
CA ALA A 74 -19.37 28.64 -1.87
C ALA A 74 -18.61 28.57 -0.54
N ASP A 75 -19.24 28.98 0.56
CA ASP A 75 -18.63 28.99 1.89
C ASP A 75 -18.23 27.59 2.35
N LEU A 76 -19.13 26.60 2.22
CA LEU A 76 -18.86 25.21 2.61
C LEU A 76 -17.80 24.56 1.72
N THR A 77 -17.74 24.87 0.42
CA THR A 77 -16.68 24.36 -0.45
C THR A 77 -15.31 24.94 -0.09
N ALA A 78 -15.26 26.21 0.32
CA ALA A 78 -14.01 26.83 0.77
C ALA A 78 -13.53 26.22 2.09
N GLU A 79 -14.43 25.97 3.05
CA GLU A 79 -14.11 25.30 4.31
C GLU A 79 -13.65 23.85 4.08
N ALA A 80 -14.36 23.11 3.22
CA ALA A 80 -13.98 21.74 2.86
C ALA A 80 -12.59 21.68 2.20
N LEU A 81 -12.29 22.63 1.31
CA LEU A 81 -10.98 22.71 0.66
C LEU A 81 -9.87 23.01 1.69
N ALA A 82 -10.08 23.98 2.57
CA ALA A 82 -9.11 24.34 3.60
C ALA A 82 -8.82 23.16 4.56
N ALA A 83 -9.85 22.37 4.92
CA ALA A 83 -9.66 21.18 5.74
C ALA A 83 -8.84 20.09 5.03
N LEU A 84 -9.02 19.91 3.72
CA LEU A 84 -8.26 18.96 2.91
C LEU A 84 -6.78 19.38 2.78
N GLU A 85 -6.52 20.66 2.53
CA GLU A 85 -5.15 21.19 2.40
C GLU A 85 -4.37 21.12 3.73
N ALA A 86 -5.05 21.39 4.85
CA ALA A 86 -4.45 21.26 6.17
C ALA A 86 -4.07 19.79 6.48
N ASP A 87 -4.87 18.84 6.02
CA ASP A 87 -4.61 17.41 6.18
C ASP A 87 -3.48 16.89 5.30
N GLU A 88 -3.38 17.37 4.06
CA GLU A 88 -2.28 17.05 3.16
C GLU A 88 -0.95 17.52 3.75
N THR A 89 -0.91 18.76 4.26
CA THR A 89 0.27 19.33 4.90
C THR A 89 0.67 18.60 6.20
N ALA A 90 -0.33 18.16 6.98
CA ALA A 90 -0.09 17.37 8.20
C ALA A 90 0.39 15.94 7.92
N SER A 91 -0.05 15.36 6.79
CA SER A 91 0.36 14.02 6.36
C SER A 91 1.78 14.01 5.79
N ASP A 92 2.17 15.05 5.04
CA ASP A 92 3.52 15.22 4.50
C ASP A 92 4.59 15.38 5.59
N THR A 93 4.21 15.88 6.78
CA THR A 93 5.16 16.19 7.85
C THR A 93 5.44 15.06 8.84
N HIS A 94 4.66 13.97 8.84
CA HIS A 94 4.72 12.98 9.94
C HIS A 94 5.17 11.55 9.59
N PHE A 95 5.35 11.16 8.32
CA PHE A 95 5.56 9.73 8.04
C PHE A 95 6.62 9.32 7.03
N LEU A 96 7.23 10.21 6.24
CA LEU A 96 7.93 9.73 5.03
C LEU A 96 9.30 10.32 4.70
N ASP A 97 9.86 11.32 5.39
CA ASP A 97 11.11 11.91 4.87
C ASP A 97 12.37 11.22 5.43
N ASP A 98 12.54 11.17 6.75
CA ASP A 98 13.80 10.70 7.34
C ASP A 98 14.03 9.18 7.17
N ASP A 99 12.99 8.36 7.39
CA ASP A 99 13.10 6.89 7.31
C ASP A 99 13.19 6.39 5.86
N VAL A 100 12.51 7.07 4.93
CA VAL A 100 12.53 6.71 3.50
C VAL A 100 13.84 7.14 2.87
N GLU A 101 14.35 8.34 3.16
CA GLU A 101 15.65 8.76 2.63
C GLU A 101 16.79 7.90 3.17
N ALA A 102 16.70 7.45 4.44
CA ALA A 102 17.63 6.46 5.00
C ALA A 102 17.57 5.11 4.28
N GLU A 103 16.37 4.64 3.91
CA GLU A 103 16.20 3.37 3.19
C GLU A 103 16.63 3.49 1.73
N ILE A 104 16.30 4.60 1.07
CA ILE A 104 16.75 4.92 -0.30
C ILE A 104 18.28 5.00 -0.35
N THR A 105 18.93 5.60 0.65
CA THR A 105 20.40 5.67 0.68
C THR A 105 21.04 4.30 0.81
N LYS A 106 20.50 3.40 1.65
CA LYS A 106 20.96 2.00 1.75
C LYS A 106 20.79 1.24 0.44
N ILE A 107 19.62 1.34 -0.19
CA ILE A 107 19.34 0.69 -1.47
C ILE A 107 20.29 1.22 -2.55
N ARG A 108 20.47 2.54 -2.65
CA ARG A 108 21.42 3.15 -3.60
C ARG A 108 22.87 2.71 -3.34
N ALA A 109 23.28 2.54 -2.08
CA ALA A 109 24.60 2.00 -1.74
C ALA A 109 24.74 0.55 -2.21
N ALA A 110 23.75 -0.30 -1.95
CA ALA A 110 23.74 -1.70 -2.41
C ALA A 110 23.73 -1.82 -3.95
N LEU A 111 23.02 -0.93 -4.66
CA LEU A 111 23.09 -0.85 -6.13
C LEU A 111 24.50 -0.46 -6.61
N ARG A 112 25.15 0.52 -5.97
CA ARG A 112 26.52 0.95 -6.34
C ARG A 112 27.56 -0.15 -6.11
N LEU A 113 27.39 -0.94 -5.05
CA LEU A 113 28.23 -2.11 -4.76
C LEU A 113 27.94 -3.29 -5.70
N GLY A 114 26.90 -3.22 -6.53
CA GLY A 114 26.52 -4.28 -7.47
C GLY A 114 25.87 -5.49 -6.81
N LEU A 115 25.43 -5.36 -5.56
CA LEU A 115 24.79 -6.42 -4.77
C LEU A 115 23.31 -6.59 -5.14
N MET A 116 22.67 -5.54 -5.65
CA MET A 116 21.28 -5.57 -6.09
C MET A 116 21.17 -6.01 -7.55
N CYS A 117 20.35 -7.03 -7.79
CA CYS A 117 20.10 -7.52 -9.14
C CYS A 117 19.25 -6.53 -9.95
N GLY A 118 19.79 -5.99 -11.03
CA GLY A 118 19.05 -5.08 -11.93
C GLY A 118 17.90 -5.73 -12.72
N SER A 119 17.76 -7.06 -12.69
CA SER A 119 16.69 -7.78 -13.40
C SER A 119 15.48 -8.12 -12.53
N CYS A 120 15.69 -8.45 -11.25
CA CYS A 120 14.60 -8.87 -10.35
C CYS A 120 14.56 -8.12 -9.02
N GLY A 121 15.55 -7.27 -8.73
CA GLY A 121 15.62 -6.47 -7.49
C GLY A 121 16.14 -7.22 -6.26
N PHE A 122 16.50 -8.50 -6.38
CA PHE A 122 17.01 -9.28 -5.24
C PHE A 122 18.39 -8.79 -4.76
N GLY A 123 18.58 -8.70 -3.44
CA GLY A 123 19.85 -8.37 -2.80
C GLY A 123 20.74 -9.57 -2.56
N ASN A 124 21.99 -9.50 -3.01
CA ASN A 124 22.93 -10.61 -2.96
C ASN A 124 24.08 -10.31 -1.99
N ASP A 125 24.70 -11.37 -1.47
CA ASP A 125 25.84 -11.26 -0.56
C ASP A 125 27.08 -10.73 -1.28
N ASP A 126 27.99 -10.12 -0.53
CA ASP A 126 29.29 -9.66 -1.03
C ASP A 126 30.06 -10.80 -1.74
N GLY A 127 30.60 -10.49 -2.92
CA GLY A 127 31.31 -11.48 -3.75
C GLY A 127 30.42 -12.37 -4.62
N SER A 128 29.11 -12.16 -4.63
CA SER A 128 28.20 -12.86 -5.53
C SER A 128 28.42 -12.42 -6.99
N HIS A 129 28.76 -13.37 -7.87
CA HIS A 129 28.89 -13.13 -9.32
C HIS A 129 27.55 -13.28 -10.08
N PHE A 130 26.60 -14.03 -9.51
CA PHE A 130 25.28 -14.28 -10.08
C PHE A 130 24.19 -14.07 -9.03
N CYS A 131 23.00 -13.64 -9.46
CA CYS A 131 21.85 -13.48 -8.60
C CYS A 131 21.34 -14.83 -8.10
N SER A 132 21.20 -15.00 -6.78
CA SER A 132 20.73 -16.27 -6.18
C SER A 132 19.24 -16.55 -6.40
N ALA A 133 18.45 -15.53 -6.74
CA ALA A 133 17.02 -15.66 -7.00
C ALA A 133 16.67 -15.94 -8.48
N CYS A 134 17.33 -15.26 -9.43
CA CYS A 134 16.98 -15.35 -10.86
C CYS A 134 18.13 -15.80 -11.78
N GLY A 135 19.35 -15.95 -11.26
CA GLY A 135 20.51 -16.45 -12.01
C GLY A 135 21.18 -15.43 -12.95
N GLN A 136 20.69 -14.18 -13.00
CA GLN A 136 21.30 -13.13 -13.82
C GLN A 136 22.70 -12.76 -13.31
N GLU A 137 23.66 -12.55 -14.22
CA GLU A 137 25.00 -12.06 -13.87
C GLU A 137 24.92 -10.67 -13.21
N LEU A 138 25.62 -10.52 -12.08
CA LEU A 138 25.71 -9.25 -11.38
C LEU A 138 26.86 -8.42 -11.94
N LYS A 139 26.58 -7.18 -12.33
CA LYS A 139 27.61 -6.22 -12.73
C LYS A 139 28.27 -5.65 -11.46
N ILE A 140 29.10 -6.46 -10.81
CA ILE A 140 29.83 -6.04 -9.62
C ILE A 140 30.75 -4.88 -9.99
N GLY A 141 30.60 -3.73 -9.34
CA GLY A 141 31.58 -2.66 -9.41
C GLY A 141 32.85 -3.14 -8.71
N VAL A 142 33.96 -3.26 -9.43
CA VAL A 142 35.25 -3.72 -8.86
C VAL A 142 35.62 -2.78 -7.71
N VAL A 143 35.45 -3.25 -6.48
CA VAL A 143 36.06 -2.65 -5.30
C VAL A 143 37.48 -3.18 -5.27
N GLY A 144 38.43 -2.37 -5.76
CA GLY A 144 39.86 -2.61 -5.60
C GLY A 144 40.31 -2.32 -4.18
#